data_AF-A0A843E0W5-F1
#
_entry.id   AF-A0A843E0W5-F1
#
_cell.length_a   1.000
_cell.length_b   1.000
_cell.length_c   1.000
_cell.angle_alpha   90.00
_cell.angle_beta   90.00
_cell.angle_gamma   90.00
#
_symmetry.space_group_name_H-M   'P 1'
#
loop_
_entity.id
_entity.type
_entity.pdbx_description
1 polymer ?
#
loop_
_entity_poly.entity_id
_entity_poly.type
_entity_poly.pdbx_seq_one_letter_code
_entity_poly.pdbx_strand_id
1 'polypeptide(L)'
;MKNPRETAWRVFASELNSAEYEIKAEEEKKPSYQLSRLGAVINRVLVAGVLTEKENVNTETEPMWKGRIIDPTGGSFYINVGKYQPEAAASMTDLEVPCLIAVVGKVKSYTTDEGRTWVSVRPERVVQIDDATRDEWLLDAAKSTWKRLVDMKKAMKQEDRSVDGLMASGLSEISARGISLAIEQYGMPDSSAHLKAIQSALRSLLPDKNIDLGLPEELADAPEEVEFDQGTPGEDSDDKEAIILQLLEDLDVDNKGAPRDQLEEQAAAKGISPMELEEISSSLMDKGLVYEPNLRYLKRI
;
A
#
# COMPACT_ATOMS: atom_id res chain seq x y z
N MET A 1 13.97 -24.40 -3.87
CA MET A 1 14.82 -23.20 -3.94
C MET A 1 14.17 -22.11 -3.07
N LYS A 2 14.88 -21.52 -2.11
CA LYS A 2 14.40 -20.31 -1.43
C LYS A 2 14.27 -19.24 -2.52
N ASN A 3 13.09 -18.67 -2.73
CA ASN A 3 12.96 -17.47 -3.56
C ASN A 3 13.89 -16.40 -2.94
N PRO A 4 14.88 -15.87 -3.69
CA PRO A 4 15.69 -14.77 -3.19
C PRO A 4 14.74 -13.62 -2.82
N ARG A 5 14.92 -13.05 -1.63
CA ARG A 5 14.11 -11.90 -1.20
C ARG A 5 14.36 -10.76 -2.17
N GLU A 6 13.29 -10.23 -2.76
CA GLU A 6 13.40 -9.08 -3.66
C GLU A 6 13.90 -7.85 -2.89
N THR A 7 14.69 -7.05 -3.59
CA THR A 7 15.26 -5.82 -3.03
C THR A 7 14.13 -4.83 -2.77
N ALA A 8 14.11 -4.28 -1.56
CA ALA A 8 13.13 -3.28 -1.17
C ALA A 8 13.39 -1.96 -1.92
N TRP A 9 12.39 -1.49 -2.65
CA TRP A 9 12.44 -0.20 -3.32
C TRP A 9 12.45 0.92 -2.29
N ARG A 10 13.24 1.97 -2.57
CA ARG A 10 13.16 3.24 -1.87
C ARG A 10 12.44 4.23 -2.77
N VAL A 11 11.28 4.67 -2.31
CA VAL A 11 10.35 5.53 -3.02
C VAL A 11 9.77 6.53 -2.01
N PHE A 12 9.38 7.70 -2.49
CA PHE A 12 8.57 8.63 -1.69
C PHE A 12 7.11 8.19 -1.66
N ALA A 13 6.38 8.62 -0.64
CA ALA A 13 4.95 8.33 -0.51
C ALA A 13 4.17 8.87 -1.70
N SER A 14 4.53 10.05 -2.20
CA SER A 14 3.92 10.64 -3.41
C SER A 14 4.03 9.73 -4.64
N GLU A 15 5.15 9.05 -4.85
CA GLU A 15 5.30 8.13 -5.97
C GLU A 15 4.49 6.86 -5.78
N LEU A 16 4.49 6.30 -4.56
CA LEU A 16 3.74 5.08 -4.26
C LEU A 16 2.23 5.30 -4.33
N ASN A 17 1.73 6.38 -3.77
CA ASN A 17 0.29 6.68 -3.70
C ASN A 17 -0.29 7.09 -5.05
N SER A 18 0.54 7.58 -5.99
CA SER A 18 0.12 7.87 -7.36
C SER A 18 -0.09 6.62 -8.23
N ALA A 19 0.26 5.44 -7.73
CA ALA A 19 0.26 4.20 -8.49
C ALA A 19 -1.13 3.54 -8.45
N GLU A 20 -1.75 3.37 -9.62
CA GLU A 20 -3.13 2.85 -9.77
C GLU A 20 -3.20 1.46 -10.41
N TYR A 21 -2.07 0.91 -10.89
CA TYR A 21 -2.04 -0.31 -11.68
C TYR A 21 -1.35 -1.44 -10.91
N GLU A 22 -2.14 -2.45 -10.56
CA GLU A 22 -1.65 -3.69 -9.99
C GLU A 22 -1.35 -4.70 -11.11
N ILE A 23 -0.10 -5.13 -11.19
CA ILE A 23 0.31 -6.30 -11.98
C ILE A 23 -0.08 -7.53 -11.17
N LYS A 24 -1.23 -8.12 -11.52
CA LYS A 24 -1.74 -9.33 -10.86
C LYS A 24 -0.83 -10.53 -11.14
N ALA A 25 -0.67 -11.38 -10.13
CA ALA A 25 0.01 -12.65 -10.29
C ALA A 25 -0.77 -13.58 -11.23
N GLU A 26 -0.10 -14.11 -12.26
CA GLU A 26 -0.69 -15.11 -13.18
C GLU A 26 -0.88 -16.48 -12.52
N GLU A 27 -0.15 -16.75 -11.44
CA GLU A 27 -0.18 -18.01 -10.69
C GLU A 27 -0.40 -17.72 -9.20
N GLU A 28 -1.17 -18.58 -8.53
CA GLU A 28 -1.56 -18.46 -7.11
C GLU A 28 -0.38 -18.28 -6.12
N LYS A 29 0.85 -18.62 -6.54
CA LYS A 29 2.06 -18.52 -5.72
C LYS A 29 3.00 -17.37 -6.10
N LYS A 30 2.69 -16.60 -7.15
CA LYS A 30 3.49 -15.44 -7.54
C LYS A 30 2.99 -14.18 -6.82
N PRO A 31 3.88 -13.24 -6.47
CA PRO A 31 3.46 -11.98 -5.89
C PRO A 31 2.81 -11.09 -6.95
N SER A 32 1.82 -10.29 -6.54
CA SER A 32 1.41 -9.09 -7.29
C SER A 32 2.43 -7.97 -7.11
N TYR A 33 2.46 -7.04 -8.05
CA TYR A 33 3.32 -5.86 -7.99
C TYR A 33 2.50 -4.59 -8.23
N GLN A 34 2.83 -3.52 -7.53
CA GLN A 34 2.35 -2.18 -7.83
C GLN A 34 3.28 -1.53 -8.86
N LEU A 35 2.73 -1.04 -9.97
CA LEU A 35 3.50 -0.31 -10.97
C LEU A 35 3.49 1.19 -10.67
N SER A 36 4.64 1.82 -10.41
CA SER A 36 4.71 3.27 -10.27
C SER A 36 4.65 3.97 -11.62
N ARG A 37 4.17 5.23 -11.64
CA ARG A 37 4.11 6.06 -12.86
C ARG A 37 5.48 6.32 -13.50
N LEU A 38 6.57 6.16 -12.73
CA LEU A 38 7.95 6.23 -13.24
C LEU A 38 8.53 4.87 -13.67
N GLY A 39 7.72 3.81 -13.69
CA GLY A 39 8.11 2.48 -14.15
C GLY A 39 8.80 1.62 -13.10
N ALA A 40 8.63 1.90 -11.80
CA ALA A 40 9.06 0.95 -10.76
C ALA A 40 8.06 -0.19 -10.66
N VAL A 41 8.52 -1.44 -10.68
CA VAL A 41 7.71 -2.63 -10.43
C VAL A 41 7.90 -3.05 -8.97
N ILE A 42 6.97 -2.65 -8.11
CA ILE A 42 7.14 -2.62 -6.66
C ILE A 42 6.34 -3.74 -5.99
N ASN A 43 7.04 -4.70 -5.39
CA ASN A 43 6.46 -5.67 -4.45
C ASN A 43 6.79 -5.31 -3.00
N ARG A 44 8.01 -4.81 -2.77
CA ARG A 44 8.56 -4.56 -1.44
C ARG A 44 9.19 -3.18 -1.38
N VAL A 45 8.97 -2.48 -0.27
CA VAL A 45 9.51 -1.14 -0.03
C VAL A 45 10.27 -1.08 1.29
N LEU A 46 11.25 -0.18 1.34
CA LEU A 46 11.86 0.33 2.56
C LEU A 46 11.46 1.80 2.61
N VAL A 47 10.73 2.19 3.65
CA VAL A 47 10.27 3.57 3.87
C VAL A 47 10.74 4.04 5.24
N ALA A 48 10.95 5.35 5.39
CA ALA A 48 11.27 5.96 6.67
C ALA A 48 10.54 7.30 6.83
N GLY A 49 10.16 7.62 8.05
CA GLY A 49 9.41 8.84 8.36
C GLY A 49 8.95 8.88 9.80
N VAL A 50 8.10 9.85 10.12
CA VAL A 50 7.49 9.99 11.44
C VAL A 50 6.21 9.18 11.48
N LEU A 51 6.12 8.18 12.36
CA LEU A 51 4.85 7.55 12.72
C LEU A 51 4.03 8.56 13.53
N THR A 52 2.99 9.13 12.92
CA THR A 52 2.15 10.16 13.55
C THR A 52 0.92 9.57 14.21
N GLU A 53 0.40 8.48 13.67
CA GLU A 53 -0.81 7.82 14.11
C GLU A 53 -0.56 6.31 14.21
N LYS A 54 -1.11 5.69 15.27
CA LYS A 54 -1.08 4.26 15.51
C LYS A 54 -2.36 3.88 16.24
N GLU A 55 -3.08 2.90 15.72
CA GLU A 55 -4.35 2.44 16.27
C GLU A 55 -4.41 0.91 16.25
N ASN A 56 -4.86 0.29 17.34
CA ASN A 56 -5.22 -1.12 17.35
C ASN A 56 -6.71 -1.23 16.97
N VAL A 57 -6.99 -1.78 15.79
CA VAL A 57 -8.35 -1.95 15.25
C VAL A 57 -8.97 -3.30 15.61
N ASN A 58 -8.34 -4.07 16.50
CA ASN A 58 -8.82 -5.36 16.97
C ASN A 58 -8.58 -5.48 18.49
N THR A 59 -8.89 -6.62 19.08
CA THR A 59 -8.78 -6.90 20.51
C THR A 59 -7.33 -6.78 21.02
N GLU A 60 -7.18 -6.57 22.33
CA GLU A 60 -5.85 -6.57 22.98
C GLU A 60 -5.16 -7.94 22.89
N THR A 61 -5.94 -9.02 22.82
CA THR A 61 -5.43 -10.40 22.70
C THR A 61 -4.99 -10.77 21.29
N GLU A 62 -5.57 -10.14 20.26
CA GLU A 62 -5.22 -10.33 18.85
C GLU A 62 -5.03 -8.97 18.15
N PRO A 63 -3.98 -8.22 18.51
CA PRO A 63 -3.84 -6.85 18.04
C PRO A 63 -3.62 -6.79 16.52
N MET A 64 -4.31 -5.85 15.87
CA MET A 64 -4.10 -5.47 14.49
C MET A 64 -3.84 -3.98 14.44
N TRP A 65 -2.65 -3.58 13.99
CA TRP A 65 -2.26 -2.18 14.01
C TRP A 65 -2.43 -1.54 12.64
N LYS A 66 -3.11 -0.40 12.61
CA LYS A 66 -3.01 0.59 11.53
C LYS A 66 -2.07 1.71 11.95
N GLY A 67 -1.36 2.29 10.98
CA GLY A 67 -0.50 3.43 11.26
C GLY A 67 -0.27 4.33 10.05
N ARG A 68 0.00 5.60 10.33
CA ARG A 68 0.33 6.63 9.33
C ARG A 68 1.77 7.10 9.54
N ILE A 69 2.57 7.01 8.48
CA ILE A 69 3.96 7.46 8.47
C ILE A 69 4.07 8.65 7.52
N ILE A 70 4.46 9.82 8.02
CA ILE A 70 4.73 10.99 7.19
C ILE A 70 6.22 10.98 6.82
N ASP A 71 6.51 10.95 5.52
CA ASP A 71 7.87 11.06 5.01
C ASP A 71 8.36 12.53 5.02
N PRO A 72 9.69 12.79 4.96
CA PRO A 72 10.23 14.16 5.00
C PRO A 72 9.82 15.04 3.82
N THR A 73 9.17 14.48 2.79
CA THR A 73 8.65 15.22 1.64
C THR A 73 7.18 15.63 1.83
N GLY A 74 6.57 15.25 2.95
CA GLY A 74 5.20 15.58 3.35
C GLY A 74 4.17 14.53 2.92
N GLY A 75 4.57 13.47 2.23
CA GLY A 75 3.65 12.41 1.82
C GLY A 75 3.41 11.39 2.94
N SER A 76 2.25 10.72 2.91
CA SER A 76 1.88 9.71 3.90
C SER A 76 1.98 8.28 3.35
N PHE A 77 2.63 7.39 4.08
CA PHE A 77 2.50 5.94 3.92
C PHE A 77 1.52 5.39 4.95
N TYR A 78 0.71 4.43 4.53
CA TYR A 78 -0.22 3.72 5.41
C TYR A 78 0.28 2.30 5.64
N ILE A 79 0.34 1.89 6.90
CA ILE A 79 0.77 0.54 7.29
C ILE A 79 -0.36 -0.24 7.93
N ASN A 80 -0.45 -1.53 7.58
CA ASN A 80 -1.38 -2.49 8.17
C ASN A 80 -0.59 -3.70 8.69
N VAL A 81 -0.60 -3.92 10.00
CA VAL A 81 0.17 -4.96 10.69
C VAL A 81 -0.81 -5.93 11.34
N GLY A 82 -0.92 -7.13 10.76
CA GLY A 82 -1.78 -8.19 11.31
C GLY A 82 -1.03 -9.21 12.16
N LYS A 83 -1.77 -10.15 12.74
CA LYS A 83 -1.27 -11.23 13.61
C LYS A 83 -0.16 -12.10 13.02
N TYR A 84 -0.12 -12.22 11.69
CA TYR A 84 0.91 -12.99 10.97
C TYR A 84 2.24 -12.23 10.78
N GLN A 85 2.37 -11.03 11.36
CA GLN A 85 3.58 -10.21 11.36
C GLN A 85 4.09 -10.03 12.81
N PRO A 86 4.47 -11.11 13.53
CA PRO A 86 4.70 -11.03 14.97
C PRO A 86 5.80 -10.02 15.37
N GLU A 87 6.86 -9.90 14.56
CA GLU A 87 7.96 -8.96 14.81
C GLU A 87 7.52 -7.50 14.64
N ALA A 88 6.76 -7.20 13.58
CA ALA A 88 6.23 -5.86 13.37
C ALA A 88 5.13 -5.53 14.39
N ALA A 89 4.26 -6.48 14.74
CA ALA A 89 3.20 -6.30 15.72
C ALA A 89 3.76 -6.00 17.11
N ALA A 90 4.78 -6.74 17.54
CA ALA A 90 5.49 -6.47 18.79
C ALA A 90 6.12 -5.08 18.80
N SER A 91 6.80 -4.70 17.72
CA SER A 91 7.38 -3.36 17.58
C SER A 91 6.30 -2.28 17.65
N MET A 92 5.17 -2.50 16.96
CA MET A 92 4.05 -1.55 17.01
C MET A 92 3.52 -1.38 18.42
N THR A 93 3.39 -2.42 19.24
CA THR A 93 2.94 -2.30 20.64
C THR A 93 3.80 -1.32 21.44
N ASP A 94 5.11 -1.43 21.35
CA ASP A 94 6.07 -0.67 22.17
C ASP A 94 6.30 0.77 21.68
N LEU A 95 5.98 1.09 20.42
CA LEU A 95 6.19 2.42 19.85
C LEU A 95 5.21 3.46 20.41
N GLU A 96 5.74 4.58 20.88
CA GLU A 96 4.98 5.77 21.26
C GLU A 96 5.02 6.80 20.12
N VAL A 97 3.85 7.30 19.72
CA VAL A 97 3.74 8.34 18.68
C VAL A 97 3.80 9.75 19.30
N PRO A 98 4.43 10.74 18.64
CA PRO A 98 5.15 10.64 17.38
C PRO A 98 6.59 10.10 17.55
N CYS A 99 7.03 9.21 16.66
CA CYS A 99 8.41 8.74 16.62
C CYS A 99 8.92 8.46 15.20
N LEU A 100 10.24 8.53 15.01
CA LEU A 100 10.87 8.17 13.73
C LEU A 100 10.97 6.66 13.61
N ILE A 101 10.48 6.12 12.48
CA ILE A 101 10.57 4.70 12.18
C ILE A 101 11.05 4.43 10.76
N ALA A 102 11.65 3.26 10.57
CA ALA A 102 11.82 2.65 9.26
C ALA A 102 10.97 1.38 9.17
N VAL A 103 10.36 1.17 8.01
CA VAL A 103 9.51 0.03 7.72
C VAL A 103 10.00 -0.65 6.46
N VAL A 104 10.25 -1.96 6.55
CA VAL A 104 10.36 -2.82 5.38
C VAL A 104 9.09 -3.64 5.28
N GLY A 105 8.42 -3.59 4.14
CA GLY A 105 7.13 -4.26 3.97
C GLY A 105 6.76 -4.52 2.53
N LYS A 106 5.74 -5.34 2.35
CA LYS A 106 5.15 -5.63 1.04
C LYS A 106 4.07 -4.61 0.72
N VAL A 107 4.07 -4.12 -0.51
CA VAL A 107 3.03 -3.22 -0.99
C VAL A 107 1.76 -4.03 -1.28
N LYS A 108 0.63 -3.48 -0.87
CA LYS A 108 -0.70 -3.99 -1.16
C LYS A 108 -1.55 -2.84 -1.67
N SER A 109 -2.28 -3.08 -2.74
CA SER A 109 -3.25 -2.15 -3.27
C SER A 109 -4.65 -2.75 -3.22
N TYR A 110 -5.64 -1.88 -3.11
CA TYR A 110 -7.05 -2.22 -3.27
C TYR A 110 -7.70 -1.10 -4.08
N THR A 111 -8.46 -1.48 -5.11
CA THR A 111 -9.20 -0.53 -5.94
C THR A 111 -10.67 -0.65 -5.57
N THR A 112 -11.29 0.48 -5.19
CA THR A 112 -12.72 0.55 -4.90
C THR A 112 -13.53 0.41 -6.18
N ASP A 113 -14.83 0.11 -6.04
CA ASP A 113 -15.76 0.07 -7.18
C ASP A 113 -15.87 1.42 -7.91
N GLU A 114 -15.61 2.52 -7.19
CA GLU A 114 -15.52 3.88 -7.74
C GLU A 114 -14.22 4.15 -8.51
N GLY A 115 -13.32 3.16 -8.61
CA GLY A 115 -12.08 3.21 -9.35
C GLY A 115 -10.90 3.85 -8.60
N ARG A 116 -11.06 4.22 -7.33
CA ARG A 116 -9.98 4.79 -6.51
C ARG A 116 -9.08 3.66 -6.01
N THR A 117 -7.78 3.77 -6.29
CA THR A 117 -6.79 2.80 -5.82
C THR A 117 -6.10 3.29 -4.56
N TRP A 118 -6.20 2.49 -3.50
CA TRP A 118 -5.54 2.70 -2.22
C TRP A 118 -4.30 1.83 -2.13
N VAL A 119 -3.17 2.40 -1.71
CA VAL A 119 -1.91 1.68 -1.54
C VAL A 119 -1.50 1.70 -0.07
N SER A 120 -1.21 0.53 0.47
CA SER A 120 -0.72 0.33 1.83
C SER A 120 0.52 -0.55 1.85
N VAL A 121 1.25 -0.51 2.96
CA VAL A 121 2.42 -1.34 3.19
C VAL A 121 2.11 -2.30 4.31
N ARG A 122 2.22 -3.61 4.04
CA ARG A 122 2.15 -4.67 5.05
C ARG A 122 3.55 -4.88 5.62
N PRO A 123 3.85 -4.42 6.84
CA PRO A 123 5.21 -4.47 7.37
C PRO A 123 5.67 -5.89 7.60
N GLU A 124 6.90 -6.20 7.18
CA GLU A 124 7.63 -7.38 7.62
C GLU A 124 8.44 -7.07 8.88
N ARG A 125 8.94 -5.84 8.97
CA ARG A 125 9.72 -5.35 10.12
C ARG A 125 9.53 -3.84 10.26
N VAL A 126 9.36 -3.40 11.50
CA VAL A 126 9.27 -1.99 11.92
C VAL A 126 10.37 -1.76 12.93
N VAL A 127 11.11 -0.66 12.81
CA VAL A 127 12.15 -0.29 13.77
C VAL A 127 12.09 1.20 14.03
N GLN A 128 12.24 1.60 15.29
CA GLN A 128 12.53 3.00 15.62
C GLN A 128 13.94 3.36 15.14
N ILE A 129 14.09 4.54 14.56
CA ILE A 129 15.35 5.02 13.99
C ILE A 129 15.69 6.42 14.51
N ASP A 130 16.93 6.85 14.27
CA ASP A 130 17.38 8.20 14.53
C ASP A 130 17.34 9.08 13.26
N ASP A 131 17.66 10.37 13.45
CA ASP A 131 17.72 11.36 12.37
C ASP A 131 18.71 10.98 11.27
N ALA A 132 19.90 10.47 11.66
CA ALA A 132 20.94 10.10 10.70
C ALA A 132 20.49 8.96 9.78
N THR A 133 19.84 7.93 10.33
CA THR A 133 19.31 6.79 9.57
C THR A 133 18.18 7.22 8.63
N ARG A 134 17.29 8.13 9.08
CA ARG A 134 16.27 8.72 8.22
C ARG A 134 16.92 9.48 7.06
N ASP A 135 17.95 10.27 7.33
CA ASP A 135 18.61 11.11 6.33
C ASP A 135 19.33 10.26 5.26
N GLU A 136 19.91 9.12 5.66
CA GLU A 136 20.45 8.12 4.72
C GLU A 136 19.35 7.57 3.81
N TRP A 137 18.20 7.18 4.37
CA TRP A 137 17.06 6.73 3.58
C TRP A 137 16.55 7.82 2.63
N LEU A 138 16.45 9.06 3.11
CA LEU A 138 15.97 10.21 2.34
C LEU A 138 16.88 10.47 1.12
N LEU A 139 18.20 10.42 1.32
CA LEU A 139 19.18 10.55 0.25
C LEU A 139 19.06 9.41 -0.77
N ASP A 140 18.94 8.17 -0.31
CA ASP A 140 18.81 7.01 -1.19
C ASP A 140 17.48 7.04 -1.98
N ALA A 141 16.37 7.43 -1.36
CA ALA A 141 15.07 7.61 -1.99
C ALA A 141 15.15 8.69 -3.08
N ALA A 142 15.77 9.84 -2.78
CA ALA A 142 15.98 10.91 -3.75
C ALA A 142 16.81 10.45 -4.96
N LYS A 143 17.94 9.75 -4.73
CA LYS A 143 18.77 9.16 -5.80
C LYS A 143 17.99 8.14 -6.65
N SER A 144 17.22 7.28 -5.98
CA SER A 144 16.39 6.23 -6.57
C SER A 144 15.31 6.83 -7.49
N THR A 145 14.56 7.83 -7.02
CA THR A 145 13.54 8.53 -7.81
C THR A 145 14.18 9.34 -8.96
N TRP A 146 15.30 10.03 -8.71
CA TRP A 146 16.03 10.75 -9.76
C TRP A 146 16.47 9.82 -10.90
N LYS A 147 17.00 8.64 -10.57
CA LYS A 147 17.39 7.64 -11.57
C LYS A 147 16.22 7.23 -12.45
N ARG A 148 15.04 6.98 -11.86
CA ARG A 148 13.83 6.64 -12.63
C ARG A 148 13.35 7.79 -13.52
N LEU A 149 13.40 9.04 -13.03
CA LEU A 149 13.09 10.22 -13.86
C LEU A 149 14.01 10.34 -15.08
N VAL A 150 15.32 10.13 -14.89
CA VAL A 150 16.29 10.16 -15.98
C VAL A 150 16.04 9.04 -16.99
N ASP A 151 15.78 7.82 -16.51
CA ASP A 151 15.49 6.67 -17.36
C ASP A 151 14.18 6.87 -18.16
N MET A 152 13.12 7.35 -17.50
CA MET A 152 11.84 7.68 -18.13
C MET A 152 12.02 8.76 -19.20
N LYS A 153 12.75 9.84 -18.90
CA LYS A 153 13.07 10.89 -19.88
C LYS A 153 13.84 10.34 -21.09
N LYS A 154 14.75 9.38 -20.88
CA LYS A 154 15.49 8.73 -21.96
C LYS A 154 14.57 7.86 -22.82
N ALA A 155 13.66 7.11 -22.20
CA ALA A 155 12.66 6.29 -22.88
C ALA A 155 11.70 7.13 -23.73
N MET A 156 11.21 8.26 -23.21
CA MET A 156 10.29 9.15 -23.94
C MET A 156 10.90 9.74 -25.23
N LYS A 157 12.23 9.81 -25.32
CA LYS A 157 12.96 10.24 -26.52
C LYS A 157 13.15 9.13 -27.56
N GLN A 158 12.87 7.87 -27.23
CA GLN A 158 12.95 6.76 -28.17
C GLN A 158 11.66 6.69 -28.99
N GLU A 159 11.81 6.33 -30.27
CA GLU A 159 10.68 5.98 -31.15
C GLU A 159 10.14 4.60 -30.78
N ASP A 160 11.02 3.62 -30.63
CA ASP A 160 10.69 2.29 -30.12
C ASP A 160 10.79 2.27 -28.59
N ARG A 161 9.62 2.21 -27.94
CA ARG A 161 9.47 2.16 -26.48
C ARG A 161 9.15 0.76 -25.96
N SER A 162 9.27 -0.26 -26.81
CA SER A 162 9.21 -1.65 -26.38
C SER A 162 10.38 -1.99 -25.46
N VAL A 163 10.28 -3.11 -24.73
CA VAL A 163 11.35 -3.59 -23.85
C VAL A 163 12.67 -3.71 -24.61
N ASP A 164 12.66 -4.30 -25.81
CA ASP A 164 13.87 -4.49 -26.62
C ASP A 164 14.46 -3.16 -27.10
N GLY A 165 13.63 -2.23 -27.58
CA GLY A 165 14.07 -0.89 -27.99
C GLY A 165 14.68 -0.09 -26.83
N LEU A 166 14.06 -0.15 -25.65
CA LEU A 166 14.55 0.51 -24.45
C LEU A 166 15.87 -0.10 -23.94
N MET A 167 16.02 -1.42 -23.99
CA MET A 167 17.29 -2.08 -23.68
C MET A 167 18.39 -1.72 -24.68
N ALA A 168 18.08 -1.67 -25.98
CA ALA A 168 19.01 -1.24 -27.02
C ALA A 168 19.47 0.21 -26.82
N SER A 169 18.62 1.06 -26.22
CA SER A 169 19.02 2.42 -25.82
C SER A 169 19.97 2.44 -24.62
N GLY A 170 20.17 1.32 -23.92
CA GLY A 170 21.05 1.16 -22.76
C GLY A 170 20.35 1.28 -21.40
N LEU A 171 19.05 0.97 -21.32
CA LEU A 171 18.35 0.75 -20.05
C LEU A 171 18.54 -0.70 -19.58
N SER A 172 18.49 -0.93 -18.27
CA SER A 172 18.49 -2.29 -17.73
C SER A 172 17.18 -3.00 -18.09
N GLU A 173 17.17 -4.33 -18.11
CA GLU A 173 15.96 -5.11 -18.41
C GLU A 173 14.80 -4.75 -17.45
N ILE A 174 15.09 -4.61 -16.15
CA ILE A 174 14.08 -4.26 -15.14
C ILE A 174 13.50 -2.88 -15.41
N SER A 175 14.35 -1.88 -15.68
CA SER A 175 13.91 -0.52 -16.02
C SER A 175 13.12 -0.51 -17.34
N ALA A 176 13.59 -1.20 -18.37
CA ALA A 176 12.94 -1.25 -19.68
C ALA A 176 11.54 -1.87 -19.58
N ARG A 177 11.39 -3.00 -18.88
CA ARG A 177 10.09 -3.64 -18.64
C ARG A 177 9.13 -2.72 -17.91
N GLY A 178 9.56 -2.17 -16.77
CA GLY A 178 8.71 -1.30 -15.94
C GLY A 178 8.32 0.00 -16.66
N ILE A 179 9.25 0.64 -17.36
CA ILE A 179 8.99 1.88 -18.10
C ILE A 179 8.09 1.64 -19.31
N SER A 180 8.35 0.59 -20.10
CA SER A 180 7.48 0.24 -21.25
C SER A 180 6.04 0.05 -20.80
N LEU A 181 5.83 -0.72 -19.71
CA LEU A 181 4.51 -0.97 -19.17
C LEU A 181 3.89 0.31 -18.57
N ALA A 182 4.66 1.13 -17.84
CA ALA A 182 4.14 2.38 -17.29
C ALA A 182 3.71 3.37 -18.37
N ILE A 183 4.43 3.45 -19.49
CA ILE A 183 4.04 4.29 -20.64
C ILE A 183 2.75 3.77 -21.26
N GLU A 184 2.59 2.45 -21.37
CA GLU A 184 1.37 1.83 -21.90
C GLU A 184 0.15 2.11 -21.00
N GLN A 185 0.30 1.98 -19.68
CA GLN A 185 -0.80 2.11 -18.73
C GLN A 185 -1.12 3.56 -18.36
N TYR A 186 -0.10 4.40 -18.18
CA TYR A 186 -0.24 5.77 -17.67
C TYR A 186 0.03 6.87 -18.70
N GLY A 187 0.64 6.54 -19.84
CA GLY A 187 1.12 7.53 -20.79
C GLY A 187 2.34 8.31 -20.26
N MET A 188 2.40 9.59 -20.60
CA MET A 188 3.50 10.46 -20.17
C MET A 188 3.30 10.88 -18.71
N PRO A 189 4.23 10.56 -17.79
CA PRO A 189 4.05 10.93 -16.38
C PRO A 189 4.27 12.42 -16.16
N ASP A 190 3.48 13.01 -15.26
CA ASP A 190 3.83 14.31 -14.69
C ASP A 190 5.04 14.15 -13.76
N SER A 191 6.14 14.81 -14.12
CA SER A 191 7.38 14.76 -13.36
C SER A 191 7.45 15.80 -12.25
N SER A 192 6.51 16.74 -12.19
CA SER A 192 6.53 17.91 -11.30
C SER A 192 6.53 17.51 -9.82
N ALA A 193 5.60 16.64 -9.42
CA ALA A 193 5.46 16.14 -8.05
C ALA A 193 6.72 15.39 -7.58
N HIS A 194 7.32 14.56 -8.45
CA HIS A 194 8.53 13.80 -8.14
C HIS A 194 9.77 14.71 -8.00
N LEU A 195 9.90 15.71 -8.87
CA LEU A 195 10.96 16.71 -8.76
C LEU A 195 10.80 17.56 -7.49
N LYS A 196 9.56 17.90 -7.09
CA LYS A 196 9.28 18.61 -5.84
C LYS A 196 9.65 17.76 -4.62
N ALA A 197 9.33 16.47 -4.62
CA ALA A 197 9.75 15.56 -3.56
C ALA A 197 11.28 15.48 -3.42
N ILE A 198 12.00 15.40 -4.55
CA ILE A 198 13.48 15.45 -4.55
C ILE A 198 13.99 16.80 -4.02
N GLN A 199 13.40 17.92 -4.44
CA GLN A 199 13.77 19.25 -3.94
C GLN A 199 13.59 19.35 -2.43
N SER A 200 12.44 18.92 -1.90
CA SER A 200 12.16 18.90 -0.46
C SER A 200 13.16 18.02 0.29
N ALA A 201 13.46 16.83 -0.23
CA ALA A 201 14.46 15.93 0.34
C ALA A 201 15.84 16.59 0.42
N LEU A 202 16.29 17.23 -0.67
CA LEU A 202 17.58 17.89 -0.71
C LEU A 202 17.64 19.13 0.21
N ARG A 203 16.57 19.93 0.28
CA ARG A 203 16.45 21.06 1.23
C ARG A 203 16.55 20.58 2.68
N SER A 204 15.91 19.45 3.00
CA SER A 204 15.99 18.85 4.34
C SER A 204 17.40 18.35 4.66
N LEU A 205 18.11 17.76 3.70
CA LEU A 205 19.47 17.23 3.91
C LEU A 205 20.55 18.31 3.91
N LEU A 206 20.30 19.43 3.24
CA LEU A 206 21.26 20.52 3.04
C LEU A 206 20.60 21.87 3.35
N PRO A 207 20.20 22.12 4.61
CA PRO A 207 19.43 23.32 4.98
C PRO A 207 20.19 24.63 4.73
N ASP A 208 21.52 24.59 4.74
CA ASP A 208 22.38 25.76 4.47
C ASP A 208 22.57 26.04 2.97
N LYS A 209 21.99 25.23 2.08
CA LYS A 209 22.08 25.40 0.64
C LYS A 209 20.77 25.97 0.11
N ASN A 210 20.87 27.01 -0.72
CA ASN A 210 19.71 27.49 -1.47
C ASN A 210 19.45 26.55 -2.66
N ILE A 211 18.62 25.52 -2.41
CA ILE A 211 18.25 24.52 -3.41
C ILE A 211 16.89 24.90 -3.99
N ASP A 212 16.90 25.25 -5.26
CA ASP A 212 15.70 25.55 -6.04
C ASP A 212 15.85 24.93 -7.43
N LEU A 213 14.95 23.99 -7.76
CA LEU A 213 14.87 23.37 -9.09
C LEU A 213 13.94 24.15 -10.03
N GLY A 214 13.45 25.33 -9.61
CA GLY A 214 12.57 26.19 -10.39
C GLY A 214 11.13 25.67 -10.47
N LEU A 215 10.68 24.94 -9.46
CA LEU A 215 9.34 24.36 -9.39
C LEU A 215 8.40 25.29 -8.63
N PRO A 216 7.14 25.46 -9.08
CA PRO A 216 6.13 26.18 -8.30
C PRO A 216 5.93 25.56 -6.92
N GLU A 217 5.96 26.35 -5.85
CA GLU A 217 5.73 25.83 -4.49
C GLU A 217 4.29 25.32 -4.30
N GLU A 218 3.34 25.84 -5.06
CA GLU A 218 1.89 25.56 -5.00
C GLU A 218 1.40 24.37 -5.84
N LEU A 219 2.26 23.42 -6.23
CA LEU A 219 1.79 22.11 -6.72
C LEU A 219 1.21 21.32 -5.54
N ALA A 220 -0.04 21.61 -5.18
CA ALA A 220 -0.86 20.86 -4.25
C ALA A 220 -1.67 19.85 -5.06
N ASP A 221 -1.06 18.71 -5.34
CA ASP A 221 -1.77 17.49 -5.70
C ASP A 221 -0.98 16.33 -5.07
N ALA A 222 -0.95 16.32 -3.73
CA ALA A 222 -1.01 15.01 -3.09
C ALA A 222 -2.40 14.46 -3.42
N PRO A 223 -2.53 13.21 -3.89
CA PRO A 223 -3.85 12.60 -4.01
C PRO A 223 -4.61 12.81 -2.69
N GLU A 224 -5.93 13.06 -2.77
CA GLU A 224 -6.80 13.38 -1.63
C GLU A 224 -6.34 12.61 -0.39
N GLU A 225 -5.98 13.35 0.66
CA GLU A 225 -5.54 12.78 1.91
C GLU A 225 -6.61 11.81 2.42
N VAL A 226 -6.17 10.66 2.92
CA VAL A 226 -7.03 9.67 3.55
C VAL A 226 -7.80 10.34 4.69
N GLU A 227 -9.11 10.49 4.53
CA GLU A 227 -9.99 10.52 5.70
C GLU A 227 -9.94 9.12 6.32
N PHE A 228 -9.26 9.03 7.47
CA PHE A 228 -9.46 7.90 8.36
C PHE A 228 -10.93 7.93 8.76
N ASP A 229 -11.71 6.94 8.33
CA ASP A 229 -12.99 6.68 8.96
C ASP A 229 -12.71 6.34 10.42
N GLN A 230 -12.92 7.31 11.31
CA GLN A 230 -12.85 7.13 12.75
C GLN A 230 -14.09 6.36 13.20
N GLY A 231 -14.19 5.10 12.80
CA GLY A 231 -15.09 4.15 13.42
C GLY A 231 -14.63 3.93 14.86
N THR A 232 -15.34 4.53 15.81
CA THR A 232 -15.17 4.30 17.26
C THR A 232 -15.07 2.79 17.56
N PRO A 233 -13.97 2.30 18.14
CA PRO A 233 -13.85 0.88 18.47
C PRO A 233 -14.53 0.60 19.82
N GLY A 234 -15.49 -0.33 19.83
CA GLY A 234 -15.95 -0.98 21.06
C GLY A 234 -17.32 -1.65 21.05
N GLU A 235 -18.31 -1.12 20.32
CA GLU A 235 -19.70 -1.64 20.38
C GLU A 235 -20.24 -2.16 19.03
N ASP A 236 -19.86 -1.57 17.90
CA ASP A 236 -20.44 -1.92 16.59
C ASP A 236 -19.94 -3.25 15.97
N SER A 237 -18.75 -3.73 16.35
CA SER A 237 -18.15 -4.92 15.71
C SER A 237 -18.89 -6.21 16.06
N ASP A 238 -19.30 -6.38 17.32
CA ASP A 238 -20.03 -7.57 17.77
C ASP A 238 -21.46 -7.58 17.21
N ASP A 239 -22.09 -6.41 17.08
CA ASP A 239 -23.42 -6.27 16.47
C ASP A 239 -23.39 -6.60 14.97
N LYS A 240 -22.36 -6.15 14.25
CA LYS A 240 -22.18 -6.47 12.82
C LYS A 240 -21.87 -7.96 12.61
N GLU A 241 -21.06 -8.59 13.46
CA GLU A 241 -20.86 -10.04 13.43
C GLU A 241 -22.17 -10.81 13.65
N ALA A 242 -22.99 -10.38 14.61
CA ALA A 242 -24.31 -10.98 14.86
C ALA A 242 -25.25 -10.83 13.64
N ILE A 243 -25.21 -9.66 12.97
CA ILE A 243 -25.97 -9.41 11.74
C ILE A 243 -25.54 -10.37 10.63
N ILE A 244 -24.23 -10.58 10.42
CA ILE A 244 -23.73 -11.50 9.39
C ILE A 244 -24.08 -12.95 9.71
N LEU A 245 -23.95 -13.37 10.97
CA LEU A 245 -24.35 -14.73 11.39
C LEU A 245 -25.84 -15.01 11.19
N GLN A 246 -26.70 -13.99 11.35
CA GLN A 246 -28.13 -14.11 11.06
C GLN A 246 -28.40 -14.17 9.56
N LEU A 247 -27.75 -13.33 8.75
CA LEU A 247 -27.88 -13.36 7.29
C LEU A 247 -27.44 -14.71 6.71
N LEU A 248 -26.39 -15.31 7.27
CA LEU A 248 -25.92 -16.64 6.87
C LEU A 248 -26.94 -17.75 7.15
N GLU A 249 -27.72 -17.65 8.22
CA GLU A 249 -28.82 -18.58 8.49
C GLU A 249 -30.02 -18.33 7.55
N ASP A 250 -30.39 -17.07 7.36
CA ASP A 250 -31.55 -16.68 6.54
C ASP A 250 -31.35 -17.05 5.06
N LEU A 251 -30.11 -16.98 4.57
CA LEU A 251 -29.74 -17.26 3.18
C LEU A 251 -29.39 -18.73 2.90
N ASP A 252 -29.23 -19.58 3.92
CA ASP A 252 -28.92 -21.00 3.74
C ASP A 252 -30.19 -21.86 3.54
N VAL A 253 -30.87 -21.64 2.41
CA VAL A 253 -32.15 -22.32 2.10
C VAL A 253 -31.96 -23.82 1.78
N ASP A 254 -30.82 -24.19 1.18
CA ASP A 254 -30.56 -25.55 0.66
C ASP A 254 -29.54 -26.34 1.50
N ASN A 255 -29.16 -25.85 2.68
CA ASN A 255 -28.10 -26.42 3.54
C ASN A 255 -26.73 -26.50 2.85
N LYS A 256 -26.49 -25.64 1.85
CA LYS A 256 -25.24 -25.54 1.07
C LYS A 256 -24.39 -24.32 1.47
N GLY A 257 -24.93 -23.44 2.32
CA GLY A 257 -24.36 -22.15 2.67
C GLY A 257 -25.09 -21.00 1.95
N ALA A 258 -24.89 -19.80 2.47
CA ALA A 258 -25.39 -18.56 1.89
C ALA A 258 -24.60 -18.21 0.62
N PRO A 259 -25.26 -17.88 -0.50
CA PRO A 259 -24.59 -17.36 -1.69
C PRO A 259 -23.92 -16.02 -1.40
N ARG A 260 -22.63 -15.88 -1.74
CA ARG A 260 -21.82 -14.69 -1.41
C ARG A 260 -22.39 -13.40 -2.03
N ASP A 261 -22.79 -13.46 -3.29
CA ASP A 261 -23.39 -12.33 -4.01
C ASP A 261 -24.65 -11.78 -3.30
N GLN A 262 -25.46 -12.66 -2.69
CA GLN A 262 -26.67 -12.25 -1.96
C GLN A 262 -26.35 -11.78 -0.53
N LEU A 263 -25.34 -12.40 0.10
CA LEU A 263 -24.84 -11.98 1.39
C LEU A 263 -24.27 -10.56 1.33
N GLU A 264 -23.52 -10.24 0.28
CA GLU A 264 -22.98 -8.90 -0.01
C GLU A 264 -24.09 -7.86 -0.19
N GLU A 265 -25.11 -8.16 -0.99
CA GLU A 265 -26.24 -7.26 -1.22
C GLU A 265 -27.02 -6.97 0.07
N GLN A 266 -27.31 -8.00 0.88
CA GLN A 266 -28.07 -7.84 2.12
C GLN A 266 -27.24 -7.25 3.26
N ALA A 267 -25.93 -7.50 3.30
CA ALA A 267 -25.01 -6.85 4.22
C ALA A 267 -24.91 -5.36 3.91
N ALA A 268 -24.78 -4.98 2.63
CA ALA A 268 -24.78 -3.59 2.21
C ALA A 268 -26.07 -2.85 2.56
N ALA A 269 -27.23 -3.52 2.40
CA ALA A 269 -28.53 -2.97 2.82
C ALA A 269 -28.64 -2.72 4.34
N LYS A 270 -27.81 -3.39 5.15
CA LYS A 270 -27.69 -3.21 6.60
C LYS A 270 -26.52 -2.32 7.02
N GLY A 271 -25.89 -1.62 6.07
CA GLY A 271 -24.79 -0.69 6.33
C GLY A 271 -23.45 -1.37 6.60
N ILE A 272 -23.28 -2.64 6.20
CA ILE A 272 -22.02 -3.37 6.26
C ILE A 272 -21.43 -3.36 4.85
N SER A 273 -20.33 -2.65 4.67
CA SER A 273 -19.63 -2.58 3.38
C SER A 273 -19.05 -3.94 2.97
N PRO A 274 -18.75 -4.17 1.67
CA PRO A 274 -18.10 -5.40 1.23
C PRO A 274 -16.75 -5.66 1.93
N MET A 275 -16.02 -4.60 2.29
CA MET A 275 -14.76 -4.70 3.03
C MET A 275 -15.00 -5.17 4.47
N GLU A 276 -15.96 -4.57 5.17
CA GLU A 276 -16.35 -5.02 6.51
C GLU A 276 -16.90 -6.44 6.50
N LEU A 277 -17.67 -6.82 5.46
CA LEU A 277 -18.18 -8.19 5.32
C LEU A 277 -17.04 -9.19 5.15
N GLU A 278 -16.00 -8.90 4.37
CA GLU A 278 -14.86 -9.79 4.19
C GLU A 278 -14.01 -9.87 5.48
N GLU A 279 -13.83 -8.74 6.18
CA GLU A 279 -13.16 -8.70 7.48
C GLU A 279 -13.92 -9.51 8.54
N ILE A 280 -15.25 -9.33 8.63
CA ILE A 280 -16.14 -10.07 9.52
C ILE A 280 -16.17 -11.55 9.14
N SER A 281 -16.27 -11.88 7.85
CA SER A 281 -16.27 -13.28 7.38
C SER A 281 -14.96 -13.98 7.72
N SER A 282 -13.82 -13.29 7.53
CA SER A 282 -12.50 -13.79 7.94
C SER A 282 -12.40 -13.94 9.46
N SER A 283 -12.95 -13.01 10.24
CA SER A 283 -13.02 -13.08 11.70
C SER A 283 -13.83 -14.30 12.16
N LEU A 284 -15.03 -14.49 11.60
CA LEU A 284 -15.92 -15.61 11.94
C LEU A 284 -15.32 -16.97 11.53
N MET A 285 -14.57 -17.03 10.42
CA MET A 285 -13.84 -18.24 10.01
C MET A 285 -12.72 -18.58 11.00
N ASP A 286 -11.97 -17.57 11.43
CA ASP A 286 -10.91 -17.73 12.44
C ASP A 286 -11.48 -18.15 13.81
N LYS A 287 -12.68 -17.68 14.17
CA LYS A 287 -13.43 -18.11 15.37
C LYS A 287 -14.04 -19.52 15.24
N GLY A 288 -14.01 -20.12 14.05
CA GLY A 288 -14.63 -21.42 13.78
C GLY A 288 -16.16 -21.40 13.83
N LEU A 289 -16.77 -20.24 13.60
CA LEU A 289 -18.23 -20.07 13.56
C LEU A 289 -18.79 -20.21 12.15
N VAL A 290 -17.97 -19.96 11.14
CA VAL A 290 -18.34 -20.13 9.72
C VAL A 290 -17.18 -20.79 8.97
N TYR A 291 -17.48 -21.37 7.82
CA TYR A 291 -16.49 -21.92 6.89
C TYR A 291 -16.93 -21.66 5.46
N GLU A 292 -15.98 -21.75 4.53
CA GLU A 292 -16.21 -21.50 3.11
C GLU A 292 -16.17 -22.83 2.32
N PRO A 293 -17.32 -23.45 2.02
CA PRO A 293 -17.38 -24.68 1.22
C PRO A 293 -16.73 -24.53 -0.16
N ASN A 294 -16.86 -23.34 -0.76
CA ASN A 294 -16.21 -22.92 -2.00
C ASN A 294 -16.34 -21.39 -2.16
N LEU A 295 -15.62 -20.82 -3.12
CA LEU A 295 -15.54 -19.38 -3.37
C LEU A 295 -16.88 -18.64 -3.55
N ARG A 296 -17.99 -19.35 -3.82
CA ARG A 296 -19.32 -18.77 -4.02
C ARG A 296 -20.23 -18.83 -2.79
N TYR A 297 -19.84 -19.54 -1.73
CA TYR A 297 -20.71 -19.82 -0.59
C TYR A 297 -19.97 -19.68 0.73
N LEU A 298 -20.63 -19.06 1.71
CA LEU A 298 -20.18 -19.00 3.10
C LEU A 298 -21.22 -19.70 3.97
N LYS A 299 -20.79 -20.55 4.91
CA LYS A 299 -21.71 -21.37 5.71
C LYS A 299 -21.38 -21.30 7.18
N ARG A 300 -22.42 -21.14 8.01
CA ARG A 300 -22.31 -21.21 9.46
C ARG A 300 -22.12 -22.67 9.94
N ILE A 301 -21.23 -22.86 10.91
CA ILE A 301 -20.89 -24.15 11.53
C ILE A 301 -21.93 -24.53 12.60
#